data_AF-A0A4V3JB57-F1
#
_entry.id   AF-A0A4V3JB57-F1
#
_cell.length_a   1.000
_cell.length_b   1.000
_cell.length_c   1.000
_cell.angle_alpha   90.00
_cell.angle_beta   90.00
_cell.angle_gamma   90.00
#
_symmetry.space_group_name_H-M   'P 1'
#
loop_
_entity.id
_entity.type
_entity.pdbx_description
1 polymer ?
#
loop_
_entity_poly.entity_id
_entity_poly.type
_entity_poly.pdbx_seq_one_letter_code
_entity_poly.pdbx_strand_id
1 'polypeptide(L)'
;MFLAQAGSSLLQQIVFPIFLLWFVGLTLVLIRNDIEIIWKIATFFVFVFYFFQFFPELKEAYERLSKAYPAEILSWIYGLPRAFYFFLLFIWPITVIRMYYTASPAVANMTARTLVAATLVYWIFFLVYHQFSAPIDEFMKTKFIDYITMPSAGK
;
A
#
# COMPACT_ATOMS: atom_id res chain seq x y z
N MET A 1 15.21 -1.59 32.47
CA MET A 1 14.48 -0.52 31.76
C MET A 1 14.70 -0.72 30.25
N PHE A 2 14.09 -1.75 29.66
CA PHE A 2 14.41 -2.20 28.29
C PHE A 2 13.19 -2.81 27.56
N LEU A 3 11.97 -2.43 27.96
CA LEU A 3 10.71 -2.92 27.37
C LEU A 3 9.64 -1.83 27.39
N ALA A 4 10.00 -0.61 27.00
CA ALA A 4 9.07 0.51 26.90
C ALA A 4 9.10 1.10 25.48
N GLN A 5 8.82 0.28 24.47
CA GLN A 5 8.44 0.79 23.15
C GLN A 5 7.65 -0.25 22.33
N ALA A 6 6.70 -0.93 22.98
CA ALA A 6 5.65 -1.67 22.28
C ALA A 6 4.57 -0.66 21.89
N GLY A 7 4.66 -0.09 20.70
CA GLY A 7 3.67 0.88 20.22
C GLY A 7 3.83 1.39 18.80
N SER A 8 4.85 0.97 18.04
CA SER A 8 4.93 1.34 16.62
C SER A 8 4.15 0.31 15.80
N SER A 9 3.04 0.72 15.18
CA SER A 9 2.27 -0.17 14.31
C SER A 9 3.17 -0.73 13.20
N LEU A 10 2.93 -1.96 12.75
CA LEU A 10 3.76 -2.63 11.74
C LEU A 10 3.87 -1.81 10.44
N LEU A 11 2.83 -1.04 10.15
CA LEU A 11 2.76 -0.07 9.07
C LEU A 11 3.84 1.02 9.22
N GLN A 12 3.95 1.64 10.40
CA GLN A 12 4.94 2.70 10.66
C GLN A 12 6.38 2.24 10.47
N GLN A 13 6.68 0.95 10.71
CA GLN A 13 8.02 0.40 10.55
C GLN A 13 8.38 0.15 9.08
N ILE A 14 7.41 -0.14 8.22
CA ILE A 14 7.70 -0.64 6.87
C ILE A 14 7.41 0.37 5.76
N VAL A 15 6.56 1.36 6.02
CA VAL A 15 6.17 2.36 5.00
C VAL A 15 7.40 3.08 4.44
N PHE A 16 8.30 3.55 5.29
CA PHE A 16 9.48 4.31 4.85
C PHE A 16 10.41 3.55 3.89
N PRO A 17 10.93 2.34 4.22
CA PRO A 17 11.80 1.60 3.30
C PRO A 17 11.09 1.20 1.99
N ILE A 18 9.78 0.92 2.03
CA ILE A 18 9.00 0.64 0.82
C ILE A 18 8.93 1.87 -0.08
N PHE A 19 8.61 3.04 0.46
CA PHE A 19 8.54 4.28 -0.31
C PHE A 19 9.89 4.66 -0.89
N LEU A 20 10.99 4.40 -0.18
CA LEU A 20 12.33 4.63 -0.68
C LEU A 20 12.63 3.73 -1.89
N LEU A 21 12.33 2.43 -1.81
CA LEU A 21 12.47 1.51 -2.93
C LEU A 21 11.57 1.89 -4.11
N TRP A 22 10.33 2.30 -3.84
CA TRP A 22 9.39 2.70 -4.88
C TRP A 22 9.85 3.99 -5.56
N PHE A 23 10.35 4.96 -4.81
CA PHE A 23 10.90 6.20 -5.35
C PHE A 23 12.10 5.94 -6.28
N VAL A 24 12.99 5.03 -5.90
CA VAL A 24 14.11 4.59 -6.76
C VAL A 24 13.57 3.96 -8.03
N GLY A 25 12.65 3.00 -7.94
CA GLY A 25 12.01 2.39 -9.10
C GLY A 25 11.35 3.42 -10.01
N LEU A 26 10.61 4.36 -9.44
CA LEU A 26 9.89 5.40 -10.18
C LEU A 26 10.88 6.22 -11.01
N THR A 27 11.98 6.64 -10.40
CA THR A 27 13.04 7.40 -11.09
C THR A 27 13.58 6.62 -12.29
N LEU A 28 13.83 5.32 -12.13
CA LEU A 28 14.28 4.44 -13.21
C LEU A 28 13.27 4.38 -14.36
N VAL A 29 11.98 4.24 -14.06
CA VAL A 29 10.91 4.20 -15.07
C VAL A 29 10.73 5.55 -15.78
N LEU A 30 10.89 6.67 -15.07
CA LEU A 30 10.79 8.00 -15.67
C LEU A 30 11.92 8.26 -16.67
N ILE A 31 13.14 7.79 -16.39
CA ILE A 31 14.31 7.92 -17.27
C ILE A 31 14.21 7.02 -18.50
N ARG A 32 13.52 5.88 -18.42
CA ARG A 32 13.42 4.94 -19.53
C ARG A 32 12.61 5.50 -20.71
N ASN A 33 13.20 5.63 -21.89
CA ASN A 33 12.54 6.23 -23.06
C ASN A 33 11.47 5.34 -23.73
N ASP A 34 11.52 4.03 -23.56
CA ASP A 34 10.61 3.11 -24.26
C ASP A 34 9.20 3.01 -23.66
N ILE A 35 8.96 3.61 -22.49
CA ILE A 35 7.65 3.62 -21.83
C ILE A 35 6.90 4.88 -22.28
N GLU A 36 5.65 4.71 -22.71
CA GLU A 36 4.82 5.82 -23.15
C GLU A 36 4.65 6.86 -22.04
N ILE A 37 4.67 8.14 -22.42
CA ILE A 37 4.60 9.25 -21.47
C ILE A 37 3.35 9.20 -20.58
N ILE A 38 2.22 8.72 -21.11
CA ILE A 38 0.97 8.59 -20.37
C ILE A 38 1.11 7.63 -19.18
N TRP A 39 1.82 6.51 -19.35
CA TRP A 39 2.04 5.54 -18.26
C TRP A 39 3.04 6.03 -17.24
N LYS A 40 4.03 6.84 -17.64
CA LYS A 40 4.94 7.54 -16.72
C LYS A 40 4.18 8.51 -15.82
N ILE A 41 3.34 9.35 -16.42
CA ILE A 41 2.52 10.32 -15.68
C ILE A 41 1.57 9.59 -14.73
N ALA A 42 0.89 8.53 -15.19
CA ALA A 42 0.00 7.74 -14.35
C ALA A 42 0.73 7.08 -13.17
N THR A 43 1.90 6.47 -13.42
CA THR A 43 2.71 5.83 -12.36
C THR A 43 3.22 6.85 -11.34
N PHE A 44 3.62 8.04 -11.80
CA PHE A 44 3.98 9.15 -10.92
C PHE A 44 2.78 9.61 -10.08
N PHE A 45 1.60 9.77 -10.69
CA PHE A 45 0.40 10.19 -9.98
C PHE A 45 -0.01 9.18 -8.90
N VAL A 46 0.07 7.88 -9.19
CA VAL A 46 -0.18 6.85 -8.17
C VAL A 46 0.82 6.96 -7.03
N PHE A 47 2.12 7.13 -7.32
CA PHE A 47 3.12 7.32 -6.27
C PHE A 47 2.78 8.53 -5.38
N VAL A 48 2.44 9.67 -5.97
CA VAL A 48 2.08 10.89 -5.23
C VAL A 48 0.84 10.67 -4.36
N PHE A 49 -0.20 10.03 -4.90
CA PHE A 49 -1.40 9.72 -4.14
C PHE A 49 -1.09 8.87 -2.90
N TYR A 50 -0.34 7.79 -3.07
CA TYR A 50 0.08 6.94 -1.96
C TYR A 50 1.00 7.69 -0.99
N PHE A 51 1.90 8.55 -1.48
CA PHE A 51 2.78 9.36 -0.64
C PHE A 51 1.98 10.26 0.30
N PHE A 52 0.91 10.91 -0.19
CA PHE A 52 0.03 11.71 0.66
C PHE A 52 -0.83 10.85 1.59
N GLN A 53 -1.32 9.70 1.12
CA GLN A 53 -2.10 8.78 1.94
C GLN A 53 -1.33 8.29 3.17
N PHE A 54 -0.03 7.99 3.01
CA PHE A 54 0.85 7.49 4.06
C PHE A 54 1.78 8.58 4.64
N PHE A 55 1.48 9.85 4.41
CA PHE A 55 2.30 10.97 4.86
C PHE A 55 2.49 11.02 6.38
N PRO A 56 1.45 10.79 7.22
CA PRO A 56 1.61 10.74 8.68
C PRO A 56 2.64 9.69 9.11
N GLU A 57 2.54 8.47 8.57
CA GLU A 57 3.43 7.36 8.88
C GLU A 57 4.86 7.61 8.40
N LEU A 58 5.02 8.24 7.24
CA LEU A 58 6.33 8.65 6.71
C LEU A 58 7.00 9.69 7.60
N LYS A 59 6.23 10.70 8.07
CA LYS A 59 6.73 11.73 8.97
C LYS A 59 7.18 11.13 10.30
N GLU A 60 6.36 10.26 10.90
CA GLU A 60 6.72 9.57 12.14
C GLU A 60 7.95 8.69 11.99
N ALA A 61 8.08 7.98 10.86
CA ALA A 61 9.27 7.17 10.58
C ALA A 61 10.54 8.03 10.46
N TYR A 62 10.44 9.19 9.79
CA TYR A 62 11.55 10.14 9.69
C TYR A 62 11.95 10.72 11.06
N GLU A 63 11.00 11.06 11.91
CA GLU A 63 11.25 11.53 13.28
C GLU A 63 11.95 10.47 14.15
N ARG A 64 11.65 9.18 13.96
CA ARG A 64 12.36 8.09 14.66
C ARG A 64 13.77 7.90 14.09
N LEU A 65 13.92 7.93 12.77
CA LEU A 65 15.21 7.79 12.09
C LEU A 65 16.22 8.87 12.54
N SER A 66 15.76 10.11 12.66
CA SER A 66 16.59 11.24 13.10
C SER A 66 17.03 11.17 14.57
N LYS A 67 16.30 10.43 15.41
CA LYS A 67 16.61 10.27 16.85
C LYS A 67 17.45 9.04 17.16
N ALA A 68 17.26 7.93 16.44
CA ALA A 68 17.92 6.66 16.73
C ALA A 68 18.16 5.81 15.45
N TYR A 69 19.03 6.30 14.56
CA TYR A 69 19.30 5.72 13.24
C TYR A 69 19.57 4.20 13.22
N PRO A 70 20.46 3.63 14.07
CA PRO A 70 20.79 2.20 13.97
C PRO A 70 19.62 1.29 14.40
N ALA A 71 18.87 1.72 15.42
CA ALA A 71 17.75 0.94 15.94
C ALA A 71 16.55 0.93 14.98
N GLU A 72 16.30 2.06 14.29
CA GLU A 72 15.23 2.17 13.31
C GLU A 72 15.53 1.37 12.03
N ILE A 73 16.78 1.34 11.55
CA ILE A 73 17.14 0.48 10.40
C ILE A 73 16.96 -0.99 10.72
N LEU A 74 17.34 -1.42 11.93
CA LEU A 74 17.11 -2.80 12.36
C LEU A 74 15.61 -3.11 12.43
N SER A 75 14.78 -2.17 12.91
CA SER A 75 13.32 -2.36 12.98
C SER A 75 12.70 -2.57 11.59
N TRP A 76 13.19 -1.89 10.56
CA TRP A 76 12.76 -2.07 9.17
C TRP A 76 13.05 -3.49 8.65
N ILE A 77 14.24 -4.02 8.94
CA ILE A 77 14.65 -5.37 8.55
C ILE A 77 13.73 -6.42 9.20
N TYR A 78 13.36 -6.22 10.47
CA TYR A 78 12.42 -7.10 11.18
C TYR A 78 10.95 -6.94 10.74
N GLY A 79 10.58 -5.77 10.23
CA GLY A 79 9.23 -5.48 9.71
C GLY A 79 8.98 -6.05 8.31
N LEU A 80 10.02 -6.18 7.48
CA LEU A 80 9.95 -6.65 6.09
C LEU A 80 9.24 -7.99 5.90
N PRO A 81 9.56 -9.06 6.65
CA PRO A 81 8.91 -10.37 6.49
C PRO A 81 7.44 -10.39 6.91
N ARG A 82 7.04 -9.49 7.83
CA ARG A 82 5.68 -9.48 8.43
C ARG A 82 4.70 -8.59 7.67
N ALA A 83 5.18 -7.82 6.71
CA ALA A 83 4.42 -6.80 6.00
C ALA A 83 3.67 -7.34 4.75
N PHE A 84 3.71 -8.66 4.51
CA PHE A 84 2.96 -9.34 3.45
C PHE A 84 1.43 -9.09 3.47
N TYR A 85 0.87 -8.57 4.57
CA TYR A 85 -0.53 -8.19 4.68
C TYR A 85 -0.91 -6.92 3.88
N PHE A 86 0.06 -6.07 3.51
CA PHE A 86 -0.17 -4.82 2.75
C PHE A 86 0.09 -5.02 1.25
N PHE A 87 -0.53 -6.04 0.66
CA PHE A 87 -0.26 -6.60 -0.67
C PHE A 87 -0.07 -5.55 -1.79
N LEU A 88 -0.89 -4.49 -1.81
CA LEU A 88 -0.82 -3.45 -2.85
C LEU A 88 0.38 -2.49 -2.69
N LEU A 89 0.84 -2.24 -1.46
CA LEU A 89 1.96 -1.34 -1.20
C LEU A 89 3.29 -1.95 -1.67
N PHE A 90 3.41 -3.28 -1.63
CA PHE A 90 4.61 -4.00 -2.10
C PHE A 90 4.65 -4.23 -3.60
N ILE A 91 3.49 -4.42 -4.24
CA ILE A 91 3.44 -4.72 -5.67
C ILE A 91 4.05 -3.58 -6.50
N TRP A 92 3.77 -2.33 -6.13
CA TRP A 92 4.24 -1.17 -6.87
C TRP A 92 5.77 -1.07 -6.99
N PRO A 93 6.57 -0.99 -5.89
CA PRO A 93 8.02 -0.92 -5.98
C PRO A 93 8.63 -2.07 -6.78
N ILE A 94 8.16 -3.29 -6.54
CA ILE A 94 8.67 -4.48 -7.24
C ILE A 94 8.37 -4.39 -8.74
N THR A 95 7.15 -4.00 -9.08
CA THR A 95 6.71 -3.96 -10.49
C THR A 95 7.39 -2.82 -11.24
N VAL A 96 7.61 -1.68 -10.60
CA VAL A 96 8.32 -0.55 -11.21
C VAL A 96 9.80 -0.89 -11.45
N ILE A 97 10.47 -1.56 -10.51
CA ILE A 97 11.83 -2.08 -10.72
C ILE A 97 11.84 -3.10 -11.88
N ARG A 98 10.88 -4.04 -11.91
CA ARG A 98 10.73 -5.01 -13.01
C ARG A 98 10.52 -4.31 -14.36
N MET A 99 9.69 -3.26 -14.41
CA MET A 99 9.43 -2.49 -15.63
C MET A 99 10.70 -1.85 -16.16
N TYR A 100 11.64 -1.44 -15.30
CA TYR A 100 12.94 -0.94 -15.77
C TYR A 100 13.82 -2.06 -16.35
N TYR A 101 13.99 -3.17 -15.62
CA TYR A 101 14.89 -4.25 -16.03
C TYR A 101 14.37 -5.14 -17.17
N THR A 102 13.10 -5.02 -17.53
CA THR A 102 12.52 -5.80 -18.64
C THR A 102 13.05 -5.31 -19.98
N ALA A 103 13.74 -6.19 -20.73
CA ALA A 103 14.31 -5.86 -22.04
C ALA A 103 13.26 -5.53 -23.12
N SER A 104 12.01 -6.01 -22.99
CA SER A 104 10.94 -5.76 -23.95
C SER A 104 10.14 -4.49 -23.62
N PRO A 105 10.11 -3.48 -24.52
CA PRO A 105 9.25 -2.30 -24.39
C PRO A 105 7.77 -2.65 -24.30
N ALA A 106 7.32 -3.67 -25.06
CA ALA A 106 5.92 -4.09 -25.08
C ALA A 106 5.48 -4.63 -23.71
N VAL A 107 6.32 -5.46 -23.08
CA VAL A 107 6.03 -6.01 -21.75
C VAL A 107 6.05 -4.92 -20.68
N ALA A 108 6.96 -3.94 -20.78
CA ALA A 108 7.03 -2.82 -19.85
C ALA A 108 5.75 -1.96 -19.91
N ASN A 109 5.30 -1.59 -21.11
CA ASN A 109 4.06 -0.81 -21.30
C ASN A 109 2.81 -1.60 -20.89
N MET A 110 2.73 -2.89 -21.24
CA MET A 110 1.61 -3.74 -20.82
C MET A 110 1.55 -3.89 -19.29
N THR A 111 2.71 -4.02 -18.64
CA THR A 111 2.81 -4.10 -17.17
C THR A 111 2.33 -2.79 -16.54
N ALA A 112 2.77 -1.63 -17.06
CA ALA A 112 2.35 -0.33 -16.56
C ALA A 112 0.83 -0.14 -16.71
N ARG A 113 0.29 -0.42 -17.90
CA ARG A 113 -1.16 -0.34 -18.19
C ARG A 113 -1.97 -1.23 -17.25
N THR A 114 -1.56 -2.50 -17.11
CA THR A 114 -2.28 -3.48 -16.28
C THR A 114 -2.25 -3.06 -14.81
N LEU A 115 -1.10 -2.60 -14.31
CA LEU A 115 -0.94 -2.22 -12.91
C LEU A 115 -1.73 -0.95 -12.57
N VAL A 116 -1.70 0.05 -13.44
CA VAL A 116 -2.52 1.27 -13.29
C VAL A 116 -4.00 0.91 -13.32
N ALA A 117 -4.44 0.10 -14.30
CA ALA A 117 -5.85 -0.31 -14.40
C ALA A 117 -6.31 -1.08 -13.15
N ALA A 118 -5.52 -2.04 -12.68
CA ALA A 118 -5.81 -2.80 -11.46
C ALA A 118 -5.90 -1.88 -10.23
N THR A 119 -5.05 -0.86 -10.14
CA THR A 119 -5.06 0.11 -9.04
C THR A 119 -6.31 1.01 -9.09
N LEU A 120 -6.71 1.46 -10.28
CA LEU A 120 -7.94 2.24 -10.44
C LEU A 120 -9.19 1.42 -10.07
N VAL A 121 -9.25 0.15 -10.53
CA VAL A 121 -10.32 -0.77 -10.15
C VAL A 121 -10.35 -0.98 -8.63
N TYR A 122 -9.19 -1.21 -8.02
CA TYR A 122 -9.08 -1.32 -6.56
C TYR A 122 -9.57 -0.05 -5.86
N TRP A 123 -9.22 1.14 -6.34
CA TRP A 123 -9.71 2.40 -5.77
C TRP A 123 -11.22 2.54 -5.86
N ILE A 124 -11.83 2.17 -6.99
CA ILE A 124 -13.28 2.18 -7.14
C ILE A 124 -13.92 1.28 -6.08
N PHE A 125 -13.46 0.02 -5.96
CA PHE A 125 -13.96 -0.90 -4.94
C PHE A 125 -13.75 -0.38 -3.52
N PHE A 126 -12.59 0.22 -3.25
CA PHE A 126 -12.27 0.80 -1.94
C PHE A 126 -13.20 1.97 -1.60
N LEU A 127 -13.46 2.87 -2.54
CA LEU A 127 -14.38 3.99 -2.36
C LEU A 127 -15.82 3.51 -2.11
N VAL A 128 -16.28 2.53 -2.91
CA VAL A 128 -17.60 1.90 -2.71
C VAL A 128 -17.66 1.27 -1.32
N TYR A 129 -16.68 0.45 -0.94
CA TYR A 129 -16.63 -0.16 0.38
C TYR A 129 -16.66 0.87 1.50
N HIS A 130 -15.85 1.93 1.41
CA HIS A 130 -15.79 2.97 2.44
C HIS A 130 -17.12 3.72 2.57
N GLN A 131 -17.76 4.08 1.45
CA GLN A 131 -19.05 4.77 1.41
C GLN A 131 -20.19 3.92 2.01
N PHE A 132 -20.17 2.60 1.78
CA PHE A 132 -21.21 1.68 2.23
C PHE A 132 -20.87 0.93 3.52
N SER A 133 -19.68 1.15 4.10
CA SER A 133 -19.22 0.45 5.31
C SER A 133 -20.16 0.66 6.51
N ALA A 134 -20.58 1.90 6.78
CA ALA A 134 -21.47 2.19 7.90
C ALA A 134 -22.88 1.54 7.76
N PRO A 135 -23.57 1.63 6.61
CA PRO A 135 -24.82 0.88 6.39
C PRO A 135 -24.66 -0.65 6.47
N ILE A 136 -23.55 -1.19 5.96
CA ILE A 136 -23.27 -2.64 6.02
C ILE A 136 -23.04 -3.07 7.46
N ASP A 137 -22.28 -2.32 8.24
CA ASP A 137 -22.04 -2.59 9.66
C ASP A 137 -23.32 -2.51 10.48
N GLU A 138 -24.20 -1.55 10.18
CA GLU A 138 -25.50 -1.41 10.83
C GLU A 138 -26.43 -2.59 10.47
N PHE A 139 -26.48 -3.00 9.20
CA PHE A 139 -27.21 -4.19 8.77
C PHE A 139 -26.69 -5.48 9.44
N MET A 140 -25.37 -5.66 9.49
CA MET A 140 -24.74 -6.84 10.08
C MET A 140 -24.96 -6.92 11.60
N LYS A 141 -24.92 -5.78 12.31
CA LYS A 141 -25.11 -5.74 13.77
C LYS A 141 -26.57 -5.86 14.19
N THR A 142 -27.51 -5.36 13.38
CA THR A 142 -28.94 -5.36 13.71
C THR A 142 -29.65 -6.52 13.03
N LYS A 143 -29.87 -6.42 11.72
CA LYS A 143 -30.70 -7.36 10.95
C LYS A 143 -30.09 -8.75 10.83
N PHE A 144 -28.79 -8.85 10.62
CA PHE A 144 -28.14 -10.15 10.45
C PHE A 144 -28.03 -10.90 11.78
N ILE A 145 -27.65 -10.22 12.87
CA ILE A 145 -27.67 -10.82 14.21
C ILE A 145 -29.10 -11.22 14.59
N ASP A 146 -30.09 -10.34 14.42
CA ASP A 146 -31.49 -10.67 14.69
C ASP A 146 -31.96 -11.91 13.91
N TYR A 147 -31.58 -12.04 12.63
CA TYR A 147 -31.91 -13.20 11.80
C TYR A 147 -31.28 -14.52 12.29
N ILE A 148 -30.04 -14.49 12.78
CA ILE A 148 -29.34 -15.70 13.27
C ILE A 148 -29.63 -16.02 14.74
N THR A 149 -30.01 -15.03 15.56
CA THR A 149 -30.35 -15.21 16.98
C THR A 149 -31.85 -15.31 17.22
N MET A 150 -32.70 -15.08 16.21
CA MET A 150 -34.09 -15.46 16.27
C MET A 150 -34.12 -16.95 16.66
N PRO A 151 -34.73 -17.31 17.81
CA PRO A 151 -34.99 -18.71 18.10
C PRO A 151 -35.77 -19.23 16.90
N SER A 152 -35.52 -20.46 16.47
CA SER A 152 -36.46 -21.14 15.59
C SER A 152 -37.82 -21.15 16.29
N ALA A 153 -38.66 -20.15 16.02
CA ALA A 153 -40.07 -20.13 16.34
C ALA A 153 -40.72 -21.10 15.36
N GLY A 154 -40.38 -22.37 15.55
CA GLY A 154 -40.83 -23.52 14.82
C GLY A 154 -41.49 -24.46 15.82
N LYS A 155 -42.80 -24.26 15.96
CA LYS A 155 -43.80 -25.00 16.74
C LYS A 155 -44.10 -24.44 18.14
#